data_AF-A0A2J4G9C3-F1
#
_entry.id   AF-A0A2J4G9C3-F1
#
_cell.length_a   1.000
_cell.length_b   1.000
_cell.length_c   1.000
_cell.angle_alpha   90.00
_cell.angle_beta   90.00
_cell.angle_gamma   90.00
#
_symmetry.space_group_name_H-M   'P 1'
#
loop_
_entity.id
_entity.type
_entity.pdbx_description
1 polymer ?
#
loop_
_entity_poly.entity_id
_entity_poly.type
_entity_poly.pdbx_seq_one_letter_code
_entity_poly.pdbx_strand_id
1 'polypeptide(L)'
;MSAIRIVAWALDFTPNKYIRDLLASQLGEDVVLVGVGPLSKADEVLEAMRDVKAEEVVTAIEDPCEMNRLLEAGVQPLVAVTEEVCTARSLQECGGVDEARDVVLERPDGITVVRVKEFARVVDIMFQLVEPSERHHHEE
;
A
#
# COMPACT_ATOMS: atom_id res chain seq x y z
N MET A 1 -1.03 1.35 27.81
CA MET A 1 -0.56 2.34 26.80
C MET A 1 -0.84 1.71 25.45
N SER A 2 -1.56 2.40 24.56
CA SER A 2 -1.67 1.98 23.16
C SER A 2 -0.25 2.04 22.57
N ALA A 3 0.22 0.96 21.95
CA ALA A 3 1.48 1.00 21.23
C ALA A 3 1.28 1.88 19.99
N ILE A 4 2.27 2.73 19.68
CA ILE A 4 2.27 3.52 18.45
C ILE A 4 3.19 2.83 17.47
N ARG A 5 2.68 2.45 16.31
CA ARG A 5 3.43 1.77 15.26
C ARG A 5 3.92 2.75 14.21
N ILE A 6 5.21 2.70 13.89
CA ILE A 6 5.80 3.51 12.81
C ILE A 6 5.67 2.73 11.50
N VAL A 7 5.04 3.36 10.51
CA VAL A 7 4.79 2.77 9.19
C VAL A 7 5.49 3.60 8.13
N ALA A 8 6.38 2.98 7.37
CA ALA A 8 6.96 3.58 6.17
C ALA A 8 5.88 3.66 5.08
N TRP A 9 5.66 4.85 4.55
CA TRP A 9 4.65 5.12 3.53
C TRP A 9 5.34 5.31 2.18
N ALA A 10 5.38 4.23 1.40
CA ALA A 10 6.09 4.14 0.13
C ALA A 10 5.15 4.25 -1.09
N LEU A 11 4.12 5.08 -1.00
CA LEU A 11 3.16 5.37 -2.08
C LEU A 11 3.37 6.76 -2.67
N ASP A 12 2.83 6.98 -3.88
CA ASP A 12 2.96 8.23 -4.65
C ASP A 12 2.01 9.35 -4.20
N PHE A 13 1.26 9.16 -3.12
CA PHE A 13 0.30 10.15 -2.60
C PHE A 13 0.38 10.32 -1.08
N THR A 14 -0.11 11.46 -0.58
CA THR A 14 -0.17 11.73 0.85
C THR A 14 -1.45 11.14 1.46
N PRO A 15 -1.36 10.35 2.56
CA PRO A 15 -2.53 9.76 3.19
C PRO A 15 -3.36 10.83 3.92
N ASN A 16 -4.67 10.85 3.66
CA ASN A 16 -5.63 11.68 4.40
C ASN A 16 -5.97 11.04 5.77
N LYS A 17 -6.77 11.74 6.58
CA LYS A 17 -7.17 11.27 7.92
C LYS A 17 -7.89 9.92 7.86
N TYR A 18 -8.80 9.75 6.89
CA TYR A 18 -9.55 8.51 6.73
C TYR A 18 -8.62 7.31 6.50
N ILE A 19 -7.60 7.45 5.65
CA ILE A 19 -6.63 6.40 5.37
C ILE A 19 -5.82 6.03 6.61
N ARG A 20 -5.39 7.03 7.39
CA ARG A 20 -4.67 6.81 8.64
C ARG A 20 -5.53 6.05 9.66
N ASP A 21 -6.79 6.49 9.84
CA ASP A 21 -7.74 5.88 10.77
C ASP A 21 -8.07 4.44 10.35
N LEU A 22 -8.22 4.18 9.03
CA LEU A 22 -8.44 2.86 8.48
C LEU A 22 -7.26 1.92 8.79
N LEU A 23 -6.03 2.36 8.51
CA LEU A 23 -4.85 1.55 8.79
C LEU A 23 -4.68 1.28 10.30
N ALA A 24 -4.87 2.30 11.13
CA ALA A 24 -4.81 2.15 12.59
C ALA A 24 -5.84 1.11 13.09
N SER A 25 -7.07 1.19 12.58
CA SER A 25 -8.12 0.23 12.92
C SER A 25 -7.78 -1.19 12.49
N GLN A 26 -7.15 -1.38 11.33
CA GLN A 26 -6.77 -2.72 10.84
C GLN A 26 -5.59 -3.31 11.62
N LEU A 27 -4.63 -2.49 12.03
CA LEU A 27 -3.48 -2.93 12.83
C LEU A 27 -3.82 -3.06 14.32
N GLY A 28 -4.95 -2.49 14.77
CA GLY A 28 -5.36 -2.49 16.17
C GLY A 28 -4.50 -1.59 17.07
N GLU A 29 -3.73 -0.68 16.47
CA GLU A 29 -2.75 0.18 17.11
C GLU A 29 -2.79 1.59 16.48
N ASP A 30 -2.37 2.60 17.24
CA ASP A 30 -2.20 3.94 16.67
C ASP A 30 -1.01 3.93 15.70
N VAL A 31 -1.13 4.63 14.57
CA VAL A 31 -0.07 4.63 13.53
C VAL A 31 0.53 6.01 13.32
N VAL A 32 1.85 6.03 13.11
CA VAL A 32 2.58 7.19 12.58
C VAL A 32 3.08 6.82 11.19
N LEU A 33 2.52 7.49 10.18
CA LEU A 33 2.92 7.32 8.78
C LEU A 33 4.10 8.25 8.48
N VAL A 34 5.22 7.69 8.01
CA VAL A 34 6.40 8.45 7.59
C VAL A 34 6.55 8.30 6.08
N GLY A 35 6.36 9.40 5.34
CA GLY A 35 6.52 9.41 3.89
C GLY A 35 7.96 9.19 3.48
N VAL A 36 8.20 8.15 2.67
CA VAL A 36 9.53 7.81 2.11
C VAL A 36 9.55 7.92 0.58
N GLY A 37 8.44 8.36 -0.02
CA GLY A 37 8.27 8.48 -1.47
C GLY A 37 7.87 7.15 -2.12
N PRO A 38 7.43 7.17 -3.39
CA PRO A 38 7.14 5.94 -4.10
C PRO A 38 8.43 5.14 -4.34
N LEU A 39 8.48 3.91 -3.83
CA LEU A 39 9.63 3.01 -3.98
C LEU A 39 9.21 1.77 -4.77
N SER A 40 10.09 1.31 -5.66
CA SER A 40 9.80 0.20 -6.57
C SER A 40 10.71 -1.00 -6.37
N LYS A 41 11.75 -0.86 -5.52
CA LYS A 41 12.74 -1.90 -5.24
C LYS A 41 12.72 -2.30 -3.77
N ALA A 42 12.95 -3.59 -3.53
CA ALA A 42 12.99 -4.13 -2.18
C ALA A 42 14.08 -3.48 -1.32
N ASP A 43 15.28 -3.31 -1.89
CA ASP A 43 16.42 -2.73 -1.18
C ASP A 43 16.16 -1.28 -0.74
N GLU A 44 15.50 -0.48 -1.58
CA GLU A 44 15.09 0.89 -1.25
C GLU A 44 14.09 0.91 -0.09
N VAL A 45 13.11 0.01 -0.12
CA VAL A 45 12.12 -0.13 0.96
C VAL A 45 12.79 -0.54 2.27
N LEU A 46 13.67 -1.54 2.23
CA LEU A 46 14.39 -2.01 3.41
C LEU A 46 15.29 -0.93 4.01
N GLU A 47 15.96 -0.14 3.16
CA GLU A 47 16.74 1.02 3.59
C GLU A 47 15.86 2.08 4.25
N ALA A 48 14.78 2.47 3.58
CA ALA A 48 13.84 3.47 4.10
C ALA A 48 13.22 3.05 5.44
N MET A 49 12.84 1.78 5.60
CA MET A 49 12.32 1.25 6.87
C MET A 49 13.35 1.36 7.99
N ARG A 50 14.63 1.06 7.73
CA ARG A 50 15.70 1.20 8.74
C ARG A 50 15.91 2.65 9.14
N ASP A 51 15.94 3.56 8.15
CA ASP A 51 16.20 4.98 8.37
C ASP A 51 15.14 5.63 9.26
N VAL A 52 13.87 5.31 9.01
CA VAL A 52 12.75 5.86 9.78
C VAL A 52 12.36 4.97 10.97
N LYS A 53 13.07 3.86 11.18
CA LYS A 53 12.77 2.82 12.18
C LYS A 53 11.32 2.34 12.11
N ALA A 54 10.82 2.14 10.90
CA ALA A 54 9.50 1.61 10.67
C ALA A 54 9.44 0.11 10.99
N GLU A 55 8.34 -0.29 11.61
CA GLU A 55 8.00 -1.69 11.88
C GLU A 55 7.19 -2.28 10.72
N GLU A 56 6.52 -1.41 9.95
CA GLU A 56 5.64 -1.78 8.85
C GLU A 56 5.93 -0.94 7.62
N VAL A 57 5.51 -1.42 6.45
CA VAL A 57 5.55 -0.63 5.22
C VAL A 57 4.27 -0.80 4.43
N VAL A 58 3.76 0.30 3.89
CA VAL A 58 2.75 0.31 2.83
C VAL A 58 3.47 0.60 1.51
N THR A 59 3.32 -0.27 0.52
CA THR A 59 4.02 -0.17 -0.77
C THR A 59 3.11 -0.54 -1.95
N ALA A 60 3.47 -0.05 -3.14
CA ALA A 60 2.85 -0.39 -4.42
C ALA A 60 3.82 -1.15 -5.34
N ILE A 61 4.80 -1.88 -4.77
CA ILE A 61 5.62 -2.81 -5.57
C ILE A 61 4.70 -3.85 -6.21
N GLU A 62 4.71 -3.91 -7.53
CA GLU A 62 3.95 -4.91 -8.31
C GLU A 62 4.85 -6.06 -8.78
N ASP A 63 6.18 -5.86 -8.81
CA ASP A 63 7.14 -6.89 -9.24
C ASP A 63 7.19 -8.03 -8.19
N PRO A 64 6.78 -9.26 -8.55
CA PRO A 64 6.77 -10.39 -7.62
C PRO A 64 8.16 -10.74 -7.07
N CYS A 65 9.23 -10.49 -7.83
CA CYS A 65 10.59 -10.80 -7.40
C CYS A 65 11.04 -9.84 -6.30
N GLU A 66 10.76 -8.54 -6.46
CA GLU A 66 11.03 -7.54 -5.43
C GLU A 66 10.17 -7.78 -4.19
N MET A 67 8.90 -8.17 -4.39
CA MET A 67 8.03 -8.50 -3.27
C MET A 67 8.52 -9.72 -2.49
N ASN A 68 8.97 -10.77 -3.18
CA ASN A 68 9.54 -11.95 -2.55
C ASN A 68 10.79 -11.61 -1.74
N ARG A 69 11.65 -10.69 -2.21
CA ARG A 69 12.83 -10.23 -1.45
C ARG A 69 12.43 -9.56 -0.13
N LEU A 70 11.34 -8.79 -0.09
CA LEU A 70 10.84 -8.22 1.15
C LEU A 70 10.39 -9.32 2.13
N LEU A 71 9.66 -10.33 1.63
CA LEU A 71 9.21 -11.47 2.43
C LEU A 71 10.39 -12.28 2.99
N GLU A 72 11.42 -12.55 2.17
CA GLU A 72 12.65 -13.23 2.59
C GLU A 72 13.41 -12.45 3.67
N ALA A 73 13.35 -11.12 3.62
CA ALA A 73 13.89 -10.24 4.66
C ALA A 73 13.01 -10.17 5.92
N GLY A 74 11.92 -10.92 5.99
CA GLY A 74 10.99 -10.96 7.13
C GLY A 74 10.01 -9.79 7.16
N VAL A 75 9.93 -8.97 6.11
CA VAL A 75 8.97 -7.88 5.99
C VAL A 75 7.71 -8.41 5.31
N GLN A 76 6.56 -8.20 5.93
CA GLN A 76 5.26 -8.50 5.33
C GLN A 76 4.60 -7.22 4.82
N PRO A 77 4.90 -6.74 3.60
CA PRO A 77 4.39 -5.46 3.14
C PRO A 77 2.85 -5.42 3.08
N LEU A 78 2.31 -4.24 3.39
CA LEU A 78 0.90 -3.91 3.20
C LEU A 78 0.71 -3.26 1.83
N VAL A 79 -0.36 -3.64 1.16
CA VAL A 79 -0.79 -3.06 -0.12
C VAL A 79 -2.14 -2.40 0.09
N ALA A 80 -2.30 -1.19 -0.44
CA ALA A 80 -3.58 -0.50 -0.42
C ALA A 80 -4.49 -1.09 -1.50
N VAL A 81 -5.64 -1.64 -1.11
CA VAL A 81 -6.70 -2.04 -2.03
C VAL A 81 -7.55 -0.81 -2.32
N THR A 82 -7.58 -0.39 -3.58
CA THR A 82 -8.22 0.84 -4.02
C THR A 82 -9.39 0.58 -4.96
N GLU A 83 -10.39 1.47 -4.90
CA GLU A 83 -11.46 1.58 -5.89
C GLU A 83 -11.22 2.85 -6.70
N GLU A 84 -11.26 2.76 -8.03
CA GLU A 84 -11.29 3.94 -8.89
C GLU A 84 -12.67 4.60 -8.77
N VAL A 85 -12.69 5.84 -8.30
CA VAL A 85 -13.91 6.65 -8.18
C VAL A 85 -14.17 7.37 -9.51
N CYS A 86 -13.12 7.91 -10.12
CA CYS A 86 -13.21 8.69 -11.35
C CYS A 86 -11.84 8.82 -12.02
N THR A 87 -11.81 8.83 -13.35
CA THR A 87 -10.68 9.30 -14.16
C THR A 87 -11.16 10.39 -15.11
N ALA A 88 -10.51 11.55 -15.08
CA ALA A 88 -10.92 12.71 -15.89
C ALA A 88 -9.73 13.66 -16.18
N ARG A 89 -9.94 14.68 -17.01
CA ARG A 89 -8.90 15.69 -17.30
C ARG A 89 -8.72 16.70 -16.16
N SER A 90 -9.76 16.92 -15.37
CA SER A 90 -9.76 17.84 -14.24
C SER A 90 -10.69 17.36 -13.12
N LEU A 91 -10.44 17.81 -11.88
CA LEU A 91 -11.27 17.42 -10.73
C LEU A 91 -12.73 17.85 -10.85
N GLN A 92 -12.99 18.93 -11.57
CA GLN A 92 -14.34 19.47 -11.79
C GLN A 92 -15.24 18.53 -12.61
N GLU A 93 -14.63 17.66 -13.42
CA GLU A 93 -15.33 16.65 -14.23
C GLU A 93 -15.69 15.41 -13.40
N CYS A 94 -15.03 15.20 -12.25
CA CYS A 94 -15.32 14.09 -11.36
C CYS A 94 -16.50 14.45 -10.43
N GLY A 95 -17.70 14.06 -10.83
CA GLY A 95 -18.87 14.08 -9.95
C GLY A 95 -18.77 13.02 -8.86
N GLY A 96 -19.02 13.38 -7.60
CA GLY A 96 -19.11 12.41 -6.49
C GLY A 96 -17.80 12.14 -5.73
N VAL A 97 -16.79 12.99 -5.89
CA VAL A 97 -15.57 12.94 -5.06
C VAL A 97 -15.90 13.34 -3.62
N ASP A 98 -15.51 12.50 -2.69
CA ASP A 98 -15.53 12.77 -1.26
C ASP A 98 -14.13 13.18 -0.79
N GLU A 99 -13.88 14.48 -0.66
CA GLU A 99 -12.58 15.03 -0.26
C GLU A 99 -12.07 14.50 1.09
N ALA A 100 -12.96 13.97 1.95
CA ALA A 100 -12.56 13.42 3.23
C ALA A 100 -12.00 11.98 3.13
N ARG A 101 -12.32 11.25 2.06
CA ARG A 101 -12.01 9.82 1.90
C ARG A 101 -11.17 9.52 0.67
N ASP A 102 -11.39 10.28 -0.39
CA ASP A 102 -10.80 10.05 -1.69
C ASP A 102 -9.44 10.75 -1.81
N VAL A 103 -8.59 10.18 -2.65
CA VAL A 103 -7.25 10.67 -2.95
C VAL A 103 -7.20 11.00 -4.43
N VAL A 104 -6.71 12.20 -4.74
CA VAL A 104 -6.46 12.63 -6.11
C VAL A 104 -5.03 12.29 -6.48
N LEU A 105 -4.86 11.50 -7.55
CA LEU A 105 -3.57 11.17 -8.14
C LEU A 105 -3.41 11.98 -9.43
N GLU A 106 -2.38 12.82 -9.46
CA GLU A 106 -2.02 13.57 -10.67
C GLU A 106 -1.32 12.63 -11.67
N ARG A 107 -1.79 12.64 -12.92
CA ARG A 107 -1.23 11.86 -14.02
C ARG A 107 -0.86 12.80 -15.17
N PRO A 108 0.06 12.41 -16.07
CA PRO A 108 0.45 13.26 -17.21
C PRO A 108 -0.72 13.74 -18.07
N ASP A 109 -1.75 12.90 -18.22
CA ASP A 109 -2.91 13.15 -19.10
C ASP A 109 -4.19 13.57 -18.34
N GLY A 110 -4.11 13.83 -17.03
CA GLY A 110 -5.26 14.21 -16.21
C GLY A 110 -5.13 13.81 -14.75
N ILE A 111 -6.25 13.38 -14.17
CA ILE A 111 -6.32 12.92 -12.78
C ILE A 111 -7.01 11.56 -12.68
N THR A 112 -6.62 10.80 -11.67
CA THR A 112 -7.35 9.61 -11.21
C THR A 112 -7.68 9.80 -9.74
N VAL A 113 -8.96 9.69 -9.40
CA VAL A 113 -9.44 9.74 -8.02
C VAL A 113 -9.65 8.33 -7.53
N VAL A 114 -8.97 7.97 -6.45
CA VAL A 114 -9.05 6.64 -5.85
C VAL A 114 -9.56 6.70 -4.41
N ARG A 115 -10.27 5.66 -4.00
CA ARG A 115 -10.69 5.45 -2.62
C ARG A 115 -10.02 4.20 -2.07
N VAL A 116 -9.23 4.35 -1.01
CA VAL A 116 -8.67 3.19 -0.30
C VAL A 116 -9.80 2.50 0.47
N LYS A 117 -10.02 1.22 0.18
CA LYS A 117 -11.05 0.39 0.85
C LYS A 117 -10.48 -0.29 2.07
N GLU A 118 -9.30 -0.86 1.93
CA GLU A 118 -8.61 -1.64 2.95
C GLU A 118 -7.13 -1.73 2.63
N PHE A 119 -6.34 -2.16 3.61
CA PHE A 119 -4.99 -2.65 3.42
C PHE A 119 -4.96 -4.16 3.57
N ALA A 120 -4.21 -4.83 2.71
CA ALA A 120 -4.02 -6.27 2.74
C ALA A 120 -2.53 -6.61 2.82
N ARG A 121 -2.18 -7.69 3.51
CA ARG A 121 -0.82 -8.24 3.42
C ARG A 121 -0.71 -8.98 2.09
N VAL A 122 0.46 -8.91 1.46
CA VAL A 122 0.72 -9.65 0.21
C VAL A 122 0.48 -11.14 0.37
N VAL A 123 0.87 -11.72 1.51
CA VAL A 123 0.62 -13.14 1.79
C VAL A 123 -0.87 -13.48 1.73
N ASP A 124 -1.74 -12.62 2.27
CA ASP A 124 -3.18 -12.84 2.28
C ASP A 124 -3.77 -12.77 0.86
N ILE A 125 -3.24 -11.89 0.01
CA ILE A 125 -3.62 -11.79 -1.40
C ILE A 125 -3.19 -13.05 -2.17
N MET A 126 -1.96 -13.54 -1.96
CA MET A 126 -1.46 -14.74 -2.63
C MET A 126 -2.28 -15.98 -2.27
N PHE A 127 -2.69 -16.15 -1.01
CA PHE A 127 -3.54 -17.28 -0.61
C PHE A 127 -4.95 -17.26 -1.23
N GLN A 128 -5.42 -16.12 -1.72
CA GLN A 128 -6.69 -16.02 -2.46
C GLN A 128 -6.57 -16.47 -3.93
N LEU A 129 -5.36 -16.55 -4.48
CA LEU A 129 -5.11 -16.86 -5.90
C LEU A 129 -4.72 -18.32 -6.16
N VAL A 130 -4.49 -19.13 -5.13
CA VAL A 130 -4.09 -20.54 -5.28
C VAL A 130 -5.32 -21.44 -5.08
N GLU A 131 -5.83 -22.01 -6.18
CA GLU A 131 -6.69 -23.19 -6.04
C GLU A 131 -5.86 -24.32 -5.41
N PRO A 132 -6.35 -25.06 -4.39
CA PRO A 132 -5.60 -26.09 -3.66
C PRO A 132 -5.00 -27.25 -4.49
N SER A 133 -5.14 -27.22 -5.82
CA SER A 133 -4.77 -28.29 -6.75
C SER A 133 -3.51 -28.03 -7.58
N GLU A 134 -2.90 -26.84 -7.56
CA GLU A 134 -1.67 -26.62 -8.34
C GLU A 134 -0.44 -27.24 -7.66
N ARG A 135 -0.03 -28.42 -8.16
CA ARG A 135 1.27 -29.02 -7.88
C ARG A 135 2.28 -28.48 -8.88
N HIS A 136 3.16 -27.59 -8.42
CA HIS A 136 4.34 -27.22 -9.21
C HIS A 136 5.35 -28.36 -9.13
N HIS A 137 5.56 -29.03 -10.26
CA HIS A 137 6.65 -30.00 -10.41
C HIS A 137 7.95 -29.22 -10.59
N HIS A 138 8.86 -29.33 -9.62
CA HIS A 138 10.24 -28.88 -9.77
C HIS A 138 10.98 -29.90 -10.64
N GLU A 139 11.53 -29.46 -11.77
CA GLU A 139 12.51 -30.25 -12.51
C GLU A 139 13.83 -30.24 -11.72
N GLU A 140 14.36 -31.43 -11.45
CA GLU A 140 15.61 -31.69 -10.70
C GLU A 140 16.86 -31.18 -11.41
#